data_AF-A0A8I0B8S8-F1
#
_entry.id   AF-A0A8I0B8S8-F1
#
_cell.length_a   1.000
_cell.length_b   1.000
_cell.length_c   1.000
_cell.angle_alpha   90.00
_cell.angle_beta   90.00
_cell.angle_gamma   90.00
#
_symmetry.space_group_name_H-M   'P 1'
#
loop_
_entity.id
_entity.type
_entity.pdbx_description
1 polymer ?
#
loop_
_entity_poly.entity_id
_entity_poly.type
_entity_poly.pdbx_seq_one_letter_code
_entity_poly.pdbx_strand_id
1 'polypeptide(L)'
;MKKTLLSLCALAMSLTASAQLTTTPEGKLIDNMYRSSDSWVKKGWIGKEPGKYEGLVSKIVEGKDGNIYVYNPLSGLNSKSWLKLEKGSNGNYKAVLPQAIDKDNYGGDDDDESANTERILMLNRMINNGSDKYEVVSSDKNFMEFSWDGKTLKMLGVGTKNEMLALTYNNVLEGNYGDWGLTIETLTTPLITPPESAEKKQYTLTSKEGTSPRIIDAAISGEDIYLKGVFKSAKLANIWVKLTKEGNKAVMLTNQYLGTTVKTDFMSYSSDKSEYHTYAAAFSDDKTVADRLEFTIDAATGVLTTDKILKIVMGKSSAANLPKDDLESLENIVLTPYQQKAGKPATPKLHYCSSTPSYDYTTTTITLAFYAKNVDVDGNYLNPDNMYYNVYINENTEPFKFEKSKFFYLEQDMINIPFNYKDKKNDDIKIVDDQRILHFYDTSIKKLSVVMVYEEGDKKYVSEPMTAQLPATTGIDATTNKNAAEQYFSIDGRRLQHLEKGLNIVKSADGTTRKVMVK
;
A
#
# COMPACT_ATOMS: atom_id res chain seq x y z
N MET A 1 19.06 82.24 20.25
CA MET A 1 20.25 81.39 20.02
C MET A 1 20.01 80.04 20.69
N LYS A 2 20.20 78.98 19.89
CA LYS A 2 20.43 77.55 20.19
C LYS A 2 19.59 76.84 21.25
N LYS A 3 18.65 76.05 20.72
CA LYS A 3 18.04 74.85 21.32
C LYS A 3 19.05 73.69 21.32
N THR A 4 19.10 72.97 22.42
CA THR A 4 19.66 71.65 22.68
C THR A 4 18.71 71.06 23.73
N LEU A 5 18.32 69.79 23.79
CA LEU A 5 18.76 68.52 23.23
C LEU A 5 17.59 67.57 23.52
N LEU A 6 17.11 66.75 22.58
CA LEU A 6 16.38 65.50 22.84
C LEU A 6 16.24 64.76 21.51
N SER A 7 17.27 63.98 21.20
CA SER A 7 17.27 62.95 20.18
C SER A 7 17.61 61.66 20.89
N LEU A 8 16.64 60.75 21.01
CA LEU A 8 16.83 59.29 21.16
C LEU A 8 15.45 58.63 21.25
N CYS A 9 14.77 58.53 20.09
CA CYS A 9 13.83 57.45 19.81
C CYS A 9 14.31 56.77 18.53
N ALA A 10 15.37 55.98 18.66
CA ALA A 10 15.74 55.03 17.62
C ALA A 10 14.81 53.82 17.75
N LEU A 11 13.93 53.75 16.76
CA LEU A 11 13.03 52.68 16.39
C LEU A 11 13.68 51.29 16.54
N ALA A 12 13.32 50.55 17.58
CA ALA A 12 13.50 49.11 17.60
C ALA A 12 12.37 48.50 16.76
N MET A 13 12.59 48.29 15.46
CA MET A 13 11.78 47.35 14.68
C MET A 13 12.11 45.94 15.16
N SER A 14 11.45 45.52 16.25
CA SER A 14 11.35 44.11 16.58
C SER A 14 10.63 43.41 15.44
N LEU A 15 11.35 42.60 14.66
CA LEU A 15 10.76 41.57 13.81
C LEU A 15 10.02 40.58 14.72
N THR A 16 8.78 40.89 15.08
CA THR A 16 7.91 39.88 15.67
C THR A 16 7.58 38.91 14.55
N ALA A 17 8.15 37.71 14.61
CA ALA A 17 7.74 36.62 13.73
C ALA A 17 6.21 36.51 13.78
N SER A 18 5.55 36.47 12.62
CA SER A 18 4.11 36.23 12.57
C SER A 18 3.82 34.91 13.28
N ALA A 19 2.84 34.89 14.18
CA ALA A 19 2.36 33.65 14.76
C ALA A 19 1.85 32.70 13.66
N GLN A 20 2.03 31.39 13.86
CA GLN A 20 1.52 30.36 12.96
C GLN A 20 -0.02 30.40 12.94
N LEU A 21 -0.62 30.49 11.76
CA LEU A 21 -2.08 30.46 11.60
C LEU A 21 -2.55 29.02 11.43
N THR A 22 -3.10 28.40 12.48
CA THR A 22 -3.59 27.01 12.45
C THR A 22 -5.11 26.90 12.47
N THR A 23 -5.81 27.94 12.93
CA THR A 23 -7.26 28.03 12.85
C THR A 23 -7.69 28.52 11.47
N THR A 24 -8.85 28.05 10.98
CA THR A 24 -9.39 28.51 9.69
C THR A 24 -9.77 30.00 9.82
N PRO A 25 -9.21 30.89 8.98
CA PRO A 25 -9.55 32.30 9.00
C PRO A 25 -11.02 32.57 8.68
N GLU A 26 -11.58 33.66 9.20
CA GLU A 26 -12.96 34.04 8.90
C GLU A 26 -13.12 34.51 7.45
N GLY A 27 -14.03 33.88 6.72
CA GLY A 27 -14.30 34.23 5.34
C GLY A 27 -15.09 33.15 4.60
N LYS A 28 -15.09 33.23 3.28
CA LYS A 28 -15.65 32.19 2.41
C LYS A 28 -14.58 31.13 2.16
N LEU A 29 -14.77 29.95 2.74
CA LEU A 29 -13.92 28.78 2.49
C LEU A 29 -14.25 28.17 1.12
N ILE A 30 -13.21 27.99 0.31
CA ILE A 30 -13.20 27.25 -0.94
C ILE A 30 -12.32 26.03 -0.69
N ASP A 31 -12.95 24.87 -0.54
CA ASP A 31 -12.27 23.59 -0.28
C ASP A 31 -12.08 22.80 -1.59
N ASN A 32 -11.41 21.64 -1.49
CA ASN A 32 -11.20 20.69 -2.59
C ASN A 32 -10.50 21.36 -3.79
N MET A 33 -9.50 22.20 -3.52
CA MET A 33 -8.73 22.88 -4.55
C MET A 33 -7.54 22.03 -5.00
N TYR A 34 -7.25 22.10 -6.28
CA TYR A 34 -6.20 21.35 -6.95
C TYR A 34 -4.94 22.21 -7.06
N ARG A 35 -3.86 21.83 -6.36
CA ARG A 35 -2.58 22.52 -6.40
C ARG A 35 -1.57 21.80 -7.27
N SER A 36 -0.84 22.59 -8.05
CA SER A 36 0.32 22.17 -8.85
C SER A 36 1.49 23.09 -8.52
N SER A 37 2.68 22.55 -8.29
CA SER A 37 3.90 23.36 -8.16
C SER A 37 5.12 22.69 -8.77
N ASP A 38 5.95 23.48 -9.44
CA ASP A 38 7.35 23.12 -9.62
C ASP A 38 8.10 23.33 -8.31
N SER A 39 8.88 22.32 -7.91
CA SER A 39 9.41 22.20 -6.56
C SER A 39 10.68 21.37 -6.51
N TRP A 40 11.36 21.44 -5.37
CA TRP A 40 12.36 20.45 -5.00
C TRP A 40 11.66 19.17 -4.56
N VAL A 41 11.84 18.09 -5.34
CA VAL A 41 11.31 16.77 -5.01
C VAL A 41 12.43 15.89 -4.46
N LYS A 42 12.09 15.04 -3.49
CA LYS A 42 13.04 14.13 -2.86
C LYS A 42 13.60 13.12 -3.87
N LYS A 43 14.91 12.90 -3.83
CA LYS A 43 15.65 11.91 -4.63
C LYS A 43 16.44 10.99 -3.69
N GLY A 44 15.90 9.80 -3.42
CA GLY A 44 16.48 8.90 -2.42
C GLY A 44 16.39 9.47 -1.00
N TRP A 45 17.27 9.06 -0.09
CA TRP A 45 17.16 9.42 1.32
C TRP A 45 17.55 10.89 1.60
N ILE A 46 18.63 11.36 0.99
CA ILE A 46 19.26 12.67 1.27
C ILE A 46 19.27 13.64 0.07
N GLY A 47 18.89 13.17 -1.12
CA GLY A 47 18.98 13.95 -2.34
C GLY A 47 17.71 14.74 -2.65
N LYS A 48 17.86 15.73 -3.53
CA LYS A 48 16.77 16.45 -4.17
C LYS A 48 17.03 16.59 -5.67
N GLU A 49 15.96 16.73 -6.43
CA GLU A 49 16.02 17.12 -7.83
C GLU A 49 14.88 18.09 -8.14
N PRO A 50 15.00 18.95 -9.18
CA PRO A 50 13.86 19.71 -9.64
C PRO A 50 12.78 18.74 -10.13
N GLY A 51 11.54 19.00 -9.75
CA GLY A 51 10.41 18.19 -10.18
C GLY A 51 9.11 18.94 -9.97
N LYS A 52 8.01 18.17 -10.01
CA LYS A 52 6.66 18.70 -9.91
C LYS A 52 5.88 17.95 -8.85
N TYR A 53 5.16 18.70 -8.02
CA TYR A 53 4.04 18.17 -7.26
C TYR A 53 2.75 18.52 -7.99
N GLU A 54 1.91 17.52 -8.21
CA GLU A 54 0.71 17.64 -9.02
C GLU A 54 -0.50 17.13 -8.23
N GLY A 55 -1.59 17.89 -8.25
CA GLY A 55 -2.83 17.54 -7.58
C GLY A 55 -2.78 17.48 -6.06
N LEU A 56 -1.95 18.28 -5.40
CA LEU A 56 -2.01 18.44 -3.94
C LEU A 56 -3.37 19.04 -3.55
N VAL A 57 -4.00 18.50 -2.52
CA VAL A 57 -5.24 19.07 -1.98
C VAL A 57 -4.91 20.35 -1.22
N SER A 58 -5.58 21.43 -1.58
CA SER A 58 -5.46 22.72 -0.90
C SER A 58 -6.84 23.33 -0.65
N LYS A 59 -6.83 24.42 0.12
CA LYS A 59 -8.00 25.22 0.47
C LYS A 59 -7.64 26.69 0.39
N ILE A 60 -8.61 27.50 0.00
CA ILE A 60 -8.50 28.96 0.01
C ILE A 60 -9.60 29.53 0.90
N VAL A 61 -9.28 30.53 1.72
CA VAL A 61 -10.28 31.39 2.34
C VAL A 61 -10.21 32.77 1.71
N GLU A 62 -11.33 33.24 1.17
CA GLU A 62 -11.53 34.65 0.86
C GLU A 62 -11.93 35.36 2.16
N GLY A 63 -10.97 36.01 2.80
CA GLY A 63 -11.12 36.60 4.12
C GLY A 63 -12.08 37.78 4.14
N LYS A 64 -12.81 37.95 5.26
CA LYS A 64 -13.65 39.15 5.47
C LYS A 64 -12.85 40.45 5.50
N ASP A 65 -11.56 40.35 5.83
CA ASP A 65 -10.60 41.45 5.81
C ASP A 65 -10.06 41.78 4.41
N GLY A 66 -10.55 41.06 3.39
CA GLY A 66 -10.15 41.22 1.99
C GLY A 66 -8.90 40.43 1.61
N ASN A 67 -8.22 39.79 2.55
CA ASN A 67 -7.02 38.99 2.30
C ASN A 67 -7.39 37.59 1.81
N ILE A 68 -6.41 36.89 1.23
CA ILE A 68 -6.54 35.49 0.86
C ILE A 68 -5.69 34.65 1.81
N TYR A 69 -6.21 33.48 2.19
CA TYR A 69 -5.46 32.53 2.98
C TYR A 69 -5.35 31.20 2.26
N VAL A 70 -4.14 30.65 2.19
CA VAL A 70 -3.83 29.40 1.49
C VAL A 70 -3.45 28.32 2.50
N TYR A 71 -4.22 27.24 2.53
CA TYR A 71 -3.95 26.09 3.40
C TYR A 71 -2.84 25.21 2.83
N ASN A 72 -1.91 24.78 3.70
CA ASN A 72 -0.75 23.97 3.33
C ASN A 72 0.01 24.57 2.13
N PRO A 73 0.58 25.78 2.29
CA PRO A 73 1.05 26.59 1.17
C PRO A 73 2.29 26.04 0.44
N LEU A 74 2.96 25.01 0.98
CA LEU A 74 4.20 24.46 0.43
C LEU A 74 4.04 22.99 0.06
N SER A 75 4.62 22.56 -1.06
CA SER A 75 4.50 21.17 -1.52
C SER A 75 5.38 20.21 -0.73
N GLY A 76 4.92 18.96 -0.60
CA GLY A 76 5.57 17.92 0.20
C GLY A 76 5.44 18.12 1.73
N LEU A 77 4.98 19.28 2.19
CA LEU A 77 4.80 19.59 3.60
C LEU A 77 3.32 19.67 3.98
N ASN A 78 2.90 18.84 4.93
CA ASN A 78 1.57 18.95 5.54
C ASN A 78 1.62 19.79 6.82
N SER A 79 1.83 21.11 6.65
CA SER A 79 2.01 22.10 7.72
C SER A 79 0.77 22.33 8.60
N LYS A 80 -0.41 21.93 8.12
CA LYS A 80 -1.74 22.16 8.71
C LYS A 80 -1.98 23.62 9.12
N SER A 81 -1.50 24.56 8.32
CA SER A 81 -1.54 25.98 8.60
C SER A 81 -1.85 26.80 7.34
N TRP A 82 -2.02 28.10 7.55
CA TRP A 82 -2.46 29.06 6.54
C TRP A 82 -1.38 30.10 6.24
N LEU A 83 -1.05 30.28 4.97
CA LEU A 83 -0.29 31.43 4.48
C LEU A 83 -1.27 32.58 4.23
N LYS A 84 -1.00 33.77 4.79
CA LYS A 84 -1.77 34.98 4.51
C LYS A 84 -1.20 35.72 3.30
N LEU A 85 -2.07 36.10 2.37
CA LEU A 85 -1.78 36.94 1.22
C LEU A 85 -2.56 38.26 1.38
N GLU A 86 -1.82 39.36 1.49
CA GLU A 86 -2.39 40.69 1.62
C GLU A 86 -2.95 41.20 0.30
N LYS A 87 -4.14 41.80 0.34
CA LYS A 87 -4.80 42.33 -0.85
C LYS A 87 -4.00 43.50 -1.45
N GLY A 88 -3.65 43.38 -2.72
CA GLY A 88 -3.10 44.46 -3.54
C GLY A 88 -4.17 45.11 -4.42
N SER A 89 -3.73 45.79 -5.48
CA SER A 89 -4.61 46.36 -6.51
C SER A 89 -4.92 45.34 -7.62
N ASN A 90 -6.07 45.50 -8.28
CA ASN A 90 -6.44 44.78 -9.53
C ASN A 90 -6.36 43.23 -9.46
N GLY A 91 -6.75 42.61 -8.35
CA GLY A 91 -6.75 41.15 -8.21
C GLY A 91 -5.39 40.53 -7.89
N ASN A 92 -4.38 41.37 -7.62
CA ASN A 92 -3.08 40.93 -7.13
C ASN A 92 -3.05 40.86 -5.60
N TYR A 93 -2.27 39.93 -5.09
CA TYR A 93 -2.09 39.64 -3.67
C TYR A 93 -0.61 39.44 -3.35
N LYS A 94 -0.24 39.68 -2.09
CA LYS A 94 1.17 39.65 -1.66
C LYS A 94 1.33 38.85 -0.37
N ALA A 95 2.11 37.76 -0.41
CA ALA A 95 2.64 37.15 0.80
C ALA A 95 3.80 38.00 1.30
N VAL A 96 3.62 38.78 2.37
CA VAL A 96 4.73 39.45 3.06
C VAL A 96 5.42 38.42 3.96
N LEU A 97 6.73 38.23 3.83
CA LEU A 97 7.50 37.17 4.49
C LEU A 97 8.57 37.78 5.42
N PRO A 98 8.99 37.08 6.49
CA PRO A 98 8.67 35.69 6.83
C PRO A 98 7.30 35.48 7.50
N GLN A 99 6.67 34.33 7.26
CA GLN A 99 5.47 33.87 7.99
C GLN A 99 5.71 32.47 8.59
N ALA A 100 5.38 32.27 9.87
CA ALA A 100 5.50 30.96 10.50
C ALA A 100 4.45 30.01 9.92
N ILE A 101 4.89 28.83 9.51
CA ILE A 101 4.01 27.86 8.85
C ILE A 101 4.01 26.50 9.54
N ASP A 102 5.09 26.12 10.21
CA ASP A 102 5.19 24.82 10.87
C ASP A 102 6.06 24.89 12.13
N LYS A 103 5.99 23.86 12.97
CA LYS A 103 6.81 23.72 14.15
C LYS A 103 7.12 22.25 14.46
N ASP A 104 8.31 22.00 14.97
CA ASP A 104 8.74 20.69 15.43
C ASP A 104 9.63 20.81 16.66
N ASN A 105 10.14 19.69 17.19
CA ASN A 105 11.00 19.65 18.37
C ASN A 105 12.43 19.19 18.06
N TYR A 106 12.93 19.43 16.85
CA TYR A 106 14.27 18.98 16.42
C TYR A 106 15.36 20.05 16.57
N GLY A 107 15.20 21.01 17.48
CA GLY A 107 16.15 22.11 17.67
C GLY A 107 17.35 21.78 18.57
N GLY A 108 17.41 20.58 19.14
CA GLY A 108 18.49 20.13 20.02
C GLY A 108 19.78 19.77 19.28
N ASP A 109 20.90 19.77 20.00
CA ASP A 109 22.18 19.26 19.50
C ASP A 109 22.18 17.73 19.56
N ASP A 110 22.72 17.05 18.55
CA ASP A 110 22.69 15.58 18.43
C ASP A 110 23.42 14.86 19.58
N ASP A 111 24.24 15.59 20.35
CA ASP A 111 25.03 15.10 21.49
C ASP A 111 24.27 15.13 22.83
N ASP A 112 23.07 15.70 22.88
CA ASP A 112 22.23 15.73 24.09
C ASP A 112 20.84 15.18 23.80
N GLU A 113 20.68 13.86 23.95
CA GLU A 113 19.40 13.13 23.76
C GLU A 113 18.24 13.69 24.59
N SER A 114 18.49 14.62 25.51
CA SER A 114 17.50 15.26 26.39
C SER A 114 17.07 16.68 25.97
N ALA A 115 17.65 17.28 24.91
CA ALA A 115 17.48 18.70 24.59
C ALA A 115 16.70 19.01 23.29
N ASN A 116 15.68 18.21 22.95
CA ASN A 116 14.76 18.55 21.85
C ASN A 116 14.05 19.90 22.11
N THR A 117 14.49 20.97 21.45
CA THR A 117 13.87 22.30 21.56
C THR A 117 12.91 22.57 20.40
N GLU A 118 11.87 23.37 20.67
CA GLU A 118 10.87 23.75 19.65
C GLU A 118 11.52 24.62 18.56
N ARG A 119 11.42 24.20 17.30
CA ARG A 119 11.77 24.99 16.12
C ARG A 119 10.52 25.61 15.54
N ILE A 120 10.55 26.90 15.23
CA ILE A 120 9.52 27.58 14.44
C ILE A 120 10.04 27.67 13.00
N LEU A 121 9.34 27.02 12.08
CA LEU A 121 9.69 26.98 10.67
C LEU A 121 8.95 28.07 9.90
N MET A 122 9.71 28.88 9.17
CA MET A 122 9.24 30.09 8.51
C MET A 122 9.27 29.93 7.00
N LEU A 123 8.25 30.43 6.31
CA LEU A 123 8.30 30.64 4.86
C LEU A 123 9.08 31.91 4.53
N ASN A 124 9.98 31.82 3.56
CA ASN A 124 10.79 32.92 3.05
C ASN A 124 10.88 32.88 1.53
N ARG A 125 11.13 34.04 0.91
CA ARG A 125 11.61 34.11 -0.46
C ARG A 125 13.12 33.87 -0.46
N MET A 126 13.56 32.89 -1.23
CA MET A 126 14.97 32.54 -1.35
C MET A 126 15.45 32.65 -2.80
N ILE A 127 16.71 33.04 -2.98
CA ILE A 127 17.39 33.11 -4.28
C ILE A 127 18.57 32.14 -4.33
N ASN A 128 18.81 31.55 -5.50
CA ASN A 128 19.93 30.65 -5.74
C ASN A 128 21.22 31.46 -5.94
N ASN A 129 22.24 31.21 -5.14
CA ASN A 129 23.55 31.86 -5.27
C ASN A 129 24.63 30.95 -5.90
N GLY A 130 24.21 29.82 -6.48
CA GLY A 130 25.06 28.87 -7.20
C GLY A 130 25.05 27.48 -6.55
N SER A 131 25.21 26.45 -7.36
CA SER A 131 25.28 25.04 -6.91
C SER A 131 24.09 24.61 -6.04
N ASP A 132 22.89 25.14 -6.34
CA ASP A 132 21.65 24.88 -5.59
C ASP A 132 21.74 25.20 -4.08
N LYS A 133 22.55 26.22 -3.77
CA LYS A 133 22.60 26.90 -2.47
C LYS A 133 21.73 28.14 -2.51
N TYR A 134 21.04 28.40 -1.40
CA TYR A 134 20.00 29.41 -1.32
C TYR A 134 20.20 30.32 -0.13
N GLU A 135 19.85 31.59 -0.33
CA GLU A 135 19.84 32.60 0.72
C GLU A 135 18.49 33.32 0.76
N VAL A 136 18.07 33.69 1.97
CA VAL A 136 16.89 34.53 2.16
C VAL A 136 17.21 35.93 1.63
N VAL A 137 16.31 36.49 0.84
CA VAL A 137 16.47 37.86 0.31
C VAL A 137 16.37 38.91 1.42
N SER A 138 16.84 40.13 1.15
CA SER A 138 16.68 41.26 2.07
C SER A 138 15.22 41.51 2.42
N SER A 139 14.95 42.03 3.63
CA SER A 139 13.60 42.16 4.18
C SER A 139 12.65 43.00 3.31
N ASP A 140 13.15 44.02 2.60
CA ASP A 140 12.39 44.85 1.66
C ASP A 140 11.92 44.09 0.41
N LYS A 141 12.57 42.96 0.10
CA LYS A 141 12.29 42.10 -1.06
C LYS A 141 11.65 40.78 -0.67
N ASN A 142 11.51 40.50 0.62
CA ASN A 142 11.03 39.22 1.13
C ASN A 142 9.51 39.12 1.05
N PHE A 143 9.01 38.88 -0.16
CA PHE A 143 7.61 38.70 -0.44
C PHE A 143 7.40 37.92 -1.73
N MET A 144 6.24 37.27 -1.87
CA MET A 144 5.82 36.61 -3.10
C MET A 144 4.51 37.24 -3.59
N GLU A 145 4.41 37.47 -4.90
CA GLU A 145 3.21 38.04 -5.52
C GLU A 145 2.33 36.93 -6.10
N PHE A 146 1.02 37.15 -6.07
CA PHE A 146 0.01 36.23 -6.55
C PHE A 146 -1.08 36.99 -7.31
N SER A 147 -1.73 36.30 -8.24
CA SER A 147 -2.99 36.73 -8.85
C SER A 147 -4.11 35.81 -8.42
N TRP A 148 -5.32 36.36 -8.22
CA TRP A 148 -6.54 35.62 -7.92
C TRP A 148 -7.71 36.13 -8.77
N ASP A 149 -8.35 35.23 -9.50
CA ASP A 149 -9.52 35.55 -10.35
C ASP A 149 -10.86 35.04 -9.79
N GLY A 150 -10.86 34.52 -8.56
CA GLY A 150 -12.02 33.86 -7.95
C GLY A 150 -12.06 32.35 -8.15
N LYS A 151 -11.18 31.79 -8.99
CA LYS A 151 -11.14 30.36 -9.34
C LYS A 151 -9.74 29.76 -9.31
N THR A 152 -8.74 30.55 -9.68
CA THR A 152 -7.34 30.17 -9.80
C THR A 152 -6.44 31.19 -9.12
N LEU A 153 -5.61 30.72 -8.19
CA LEU A 153 -4.53 31.46 -7.56
C LEU A 153 -3.22 31.08 -8.23
N LYS A 154 -2.46 32.06 -8.71
CA LYS A 154 -1.18 31.82 -9.38
C LYS A 154 -0.08 32.69 -8.81
N MET A 155 1.05 32.07 -8.46
CA MET A 155 2.27 32.77 -8.06
C MET A 155 2.90 33.49 -9.26
N LEU A 156 3.34 34.72 -9.04
CA LEU A 156 3.85 35.63 -10.07
C LEU A 156 5.35 35.88 -9.91
N GLY A 157 6.02 36.21 -11.03
CA GLY A 157 7.42 36.63 -11.03
C GLY A 157 8.45 35.53 -10.79
N VAL A 158 8.00 34.33 -10.44
CA VAL A 158 8.84 33.18 -10.08
C VAL A 158 8.39 31.98 -10.93
N GLY A 159 9.36 31.33 -11.58
CA GLY A 159 9.07 30.23 -12.52
C GLY A 159 10.24 29.28 -12.77
N THR A 160 11.35 29.43 -12.04
CA THR A 160 12.52 28.54 -12.13
C THR A 160 13.08 28.33 -10.75
N LYS A 161 13.87 27.27 -10.56
CA LYS A 161 14.56 27.00 -9.29
C LYS A 161 15.52 28.11 -8.81
N ASN A 162 15.79 29.14 -9.61
CA ASN A 162 16.67 30.24 -9.20
C ASN A 162 16.06 31.13 -8.11
N GLU A 163 14.75 31.04 -7.91
CA GLU A 163 14.02 31.79 -6.90
C GLU A 163 12.81 30.97 -6.43
N MET A 164 12.49 30.97 -5.13
CA MET A 164 11.38 30.17 -4.61
C MET A 164 10.77 30.71 -3.32
N LEU A 165 9.54 30.29 -3.05
CA LEU A 165 8.94 30.27 -1.71
C LEU A 165 9.41 29.00 -0.99
N ALA A 166 10.14 29.13 0.11
CA ALA A 166 10.78 28.00 0.77
C ALA A 166 10.59 27.98 2.28
N LEU A 167 10.61 26.77 2.85
CA LEU A 167 10.66 26.55 4.29
C LEU A 167 12.06 26.81 4.80
N THR A 168 12.16 27.50 5.93
CA THR A 168 13.44 27.83 6.55
C THR A 168 13.40 27.68 8.05
N TYR A 169 14.55 27.31 8.61
CA TYR A 169 14.87 27.43 10.04
C TYR A 169 16.13 28.28 10.17
N ASN A 170 16.11 29.34 10.99
CA ASN A 170 17.23 30.29 11.13
C ASN A 170 17.76 30.82 9.77
N ASN A 171 16.85 31.12 8.82
CA ASN A 171 17.15 31.56 7.45
C ASN A 171 17.91 30.54 6.57
N VAL A 172 17.99 29.28 7.00
CA VAL A 172 18.56 28.17 6.22
C VAL A 172 17.42 27.34 5.65
N LEU A 173 17.54 26.92 4.38
CA LEU A 173 16.57 26.06 3.70
C LEU A 173 16.37 24.75 4.49
N GLU A 174 15.13 24.45 4.86
CA GLU A 174 14.77 23.28 5.66
C GLU A 174 14.19 22.16 4.77
N GLY A 175 14.64 20.92 4.98
CA GLY A 175 14.01 19.71 4.42
C GLY A 175 13.92 19.65 2.90
N ASN A 176 14.60 20.56 2.19
CA ASN A 176 14.48 20.80 0.75
C ASN A 176 13.05 21.20 0.31
N TYR A 177 12.25 21.82 1.17
CA TYR A 177 10.93 22.28 0.79
C TYR A 177 10.98 23.66 0.13
N GLY A 178 10.60 23.74 -1.14
CA GLY A 178 10.62 24.99 -1.87
C GLY A 178 9.93 24.95 -3.23
N ASP A 179 8.98 25.86 -3.44
CA ASP A 179 8.14 25.97 -4.64
C ASP A 179 8.47 27.22 -5.46
N TRP A 180 8.53 27.09 -6.78
CA TRP A 180 8.78 28.21 -7.70
C TRP A 180 7.79 28.32 -8.86
N GLY A 181 6.84 27.40 -9.01
CA GLY A 181 5.84 27.42 -10.09
C GLY A 181 4.44 27.06 -9.59
N LEU A 182 3.91 27.79 -8.62
CA LEU A 182 2.69 27.41 -7.88
C LEU A 182 1.41 27.94 -8.53
N THR A 183 0.45 27.03 -8.73
CA THR A 183 -0.94 27.32 -9.10
C THR A 183 -1.90 26.51 -8.23
N ILE A 184 -2.99 27.12 -7.79
CA ILE A 184 -4.09 26.47 -7.06
C ILE A 184 -5.38 26.80 -7.80
N GLU A 185 -6.08 25.79 -8.29
CA GLU A 185 -7.31 25.96 -9.09
C GLU A 185 -8.48 25.18 -8.51
N THR A 186 -9.70 25.64 -8.79
CA THR A 186 -10.91 24.95 -8.35
C THR A 186 -11.06 23.61 -9.08
N LEU A 187 -11.10 22.49 -8.34
CA LEU A 187 -11.42 21.19 -8.94
C LEU A 187 -12.93 21.07 -9.14
N THR A 188 -13.37 21.01 -10.39
CA THR A 188 -14.79 20.86 -10.75
C THR A 188 -15.16 19.44 -11.19
N THR A 189 -14.19 18.53 -11.25
CA THR A 189 -14.43 17.16 -11.73
C THR A 189 -15.09 16.34 -10.62
N PRO A 190 -16.34 15.88 -10.79
CA PRO A 190 -16.98 15.03 -9.80
C PRO A 190 -16.47 13.59 -9.88
N LEU A 191 -16.75 12.82 -8.83
CA LEU A 191 -16.66 11.36 -8.91
C LEU A 191 -17.66 10.84 -9.94
N ILE A 192 -17.25 9.81 -10.67
CA ILE A 192 -18.13 9.10 -11.58
C ILE A 192 -19.17 8.33 -10.75
N THR A 193 -20.43 8.40 -11.17
CA THR A 193 -21.51 7.59 -10.63
C THR A 193 -22.36 7.05 -11.78
N PRO A 194 -22.73 5.77 -11.77
CA PRO A 194 -23.65 5.24 -12.77
C PRO A 194 -25.05 5.85 -12.56
N PRO A 195 -25.85 6.03 -13.64
CA PRO A 195 -27.26 6.36 -13.52
C PRO A 195 -28.02 5.33 -12.68
N GLU A 196 -29.05 5.75 -11.94
CA GLU A 196 -29.85 4.84 -11.11
C GLU A 196 -30.52 3.71 -11.91
N SER A 197 -30.85 3.96 -13.18
CA SER A 197 -31.45 3.00 -14.10
C SER A 197 -30.45 2.01 -14.71
N ALA A 198 -29.16 2.12 -14.39
CA ALA A 198 -28.13 1.26 -14.96
C ALA A 198 -28.32 -0.20 -14.51
N GLU A 199 -28.17 -1.12 -15.47
CA GLU A 199 -28.29 -2.55 -15.20
C GLU A 199 -27.08 -3.04 -14.39
N LYS A 200 -27.32 -3.61 -13.21
CA LYS A 200 -26.26 -4.15 -12.35
C LYS A 200 -25.74 -5.47 -12.92
N LYS A 201 -24.42 -5.55 -13.06
CA LYS A 201 -23.66 -6.72 -13.51
C LYS A 201 -22.46 -6.92 -12.59
N GLN A 202 -21.75 -8.02 -12.79
CA GLN A 202 -20.46 -8.25 -12.16
C GLN A 202 -19.48 -8.79 -13.19
N TYR A 203 -18.20 -8.55 -12.94
CA TYR A 203 -17.09 -9.14 -13.68
C TYR A 203 -16.14 -9.78 -12.69
N THR A 204 -15.40 -10.80 -13.11
CA THR A 204 -14.13 -11.10 -12.46
C THR A 204 -13.02 -10.31 -13.14
N LEU A 205 -12.13 -9.74 -12.34
CA LEU A 205 -10.95 -9.00 -12.77
C LEU A 205 -9.70 -9.82 -12.45
N THR A 206 -8.88 -10.04 -13.45
CA THR A 206 -7.48 -10.50 -13.29
C THR A 206 -6.52 -9.50 -13.94
N SER A 207 -5.26 -9.57 -13.53
CA SER A 207 -4.15 -8.82 -14.12
C SER A 207 -2.88 -9.66 -14.07
N LYS A 208 -1.80 -9.18 -14.70
CA LYS A 208 -0.49 -9.84 -14.68
C LYS A 208 0.02 -10.13 -13.26
N GLU A 209 -0.10 -9.16 -12.36
CA GLU A 209 0.31 -9.25 -10.94
C GLU A 209 -0.74 -9.93 -10.04
N GLY A 210 -1.93 -10.20 -10.57
CA GLY A 210 -3.08 -10.73 -9.84
C GLY A 210 -3.83 -11.74 -10.68
N THR A 211 -3.26 -12.93 -10.80
CA THR A 211 -3.83 -14.02 -11.63
C THR A 211 -5.06 -14.64 -10.97
N SER A 212 -5.17 -14.59 -9.64
CA SER A 212 -6.37 -14.95 -8.90
C SER A 212 -7.48 -13.93 -9.19
N PRO A 213 -8.61 -14.34 -9.78
CA PRO A 213 -9.68 -13.40 -10.10
C PRO A 213 -10.27 -12.76 -8.85
N ARG A 214 -10.74 -11.51 -8.98
CA ARG A 214 -11.54 -10.82 -7.95
C ARG A 214 -12.86 -10.39 -8.55
N ILE A 215 -13.97 -10.56 -7.82
CA ILE A 215 -15.27 -10.06 -8.27
C ILE A 215 -15.26 -8.54 -8.12
N ILE A 216 -15.69 -7.86 -9.17
CA ILE A 216 -15.93 -6.42 -9.18
C ILE A 216 -17.36 -6.14 -9.63
N ASP A 217 -17.91 -5.05 -9.12
CA ASP A 217 -19.25 -4.62 -9.51
C ASP A 217 -19.19 -3.85 -10.83
N ALA A 218 -20.23 -4.03 -11.64
CA ALA A 218 -20.45 -3.25 -12.84
C ALA A 218 -21.87 -2.71 -12.92
N ALA A 219 -22.03 -1.60 -13.63
CA ALA A 219 -23.33 -1.07 -14.01
C ALA A 219 -23.31 -0.68 -15.48
N ILE A 220 -24.33 -1.05 -16.24
CA ILE A 220 -24.39 -0.83 -17.69
C ILE A 220 -25.51 0.17 -18.00
N SER A 221 -25.19 1.23 -18.76
CA SER A 221 -26.17 2.22 -19.21
C SER A 221 -25.89 2.60 -20.66
N GLY A 222 -26.68 2.04 -21.58
CA GLY A 222 -26.40 2.15 -23.02
C GLY A 222 -25.01 1.61 -23.36
N GLU A 223 -24.16 2.48 -23.91
CA GLU A 223 -22.77 2.15 -24.25
C GLU A 223 -21.79 2.31 -23.09
N ASP A 224 -22.20 2.91 -21.97
CA ASP A 224 -21.34 3.10 -20.82
C ASP A 224 -21.31 1.86 -19.92
N ILE A 225 -20.10 1.47 -19.52
CA ILE A 225 -19.80 0.41 -18.55
C ILE A 225 -19.11 1.08 -17.36
N TYR A 226 -19.77 1.07 -16.21
CA TYR A 226 -19.20 1.57 -14.96
C TYR A 226 -18.63 0.38 -14.19
N LEU A 227 -17.42 0.50 -13.65
CA LEU A 227 -16.73 -0.55 -12.89
C LEU A 227 -16.35 -0.03 -11.50
N LYS A 228 -16.59 -0.82 -10.45
CA LYS A 228 -16.24 -0.50 -9.06
C LYS A 228 -15.56 -1.69 -8.39
N GLY A 229 -14.54 -1.42 -7.59
CA GLY A 229 -13.69 -2.46 -6.99
C GLY A 229 -12.45 -2.81 -7.83
N VAL A 230 -12.12 -2.00 -8.84
CA VAL A 230 -10.95 -2.19 -9.71
C VAL A 230 -9.65 -2.17 -8.89
N PHE A 231 -9.51 -1.19 -8.00
CA PHE A 231 -8.32 -0.96 -7.19
C PHE A 231 -8.36 -1.73 -5.87
N LYS A 232 -7.19 -2.15 -5.37
CA LYS A 232 -7.02 -2.90 -4.11
C LYS A 232 -7.08 -2.00 -2.88
N SER A 233 -6.69 -0.72 -3.00
CA SER A 233 -6.73 0.21 -1.86
C SER A 233 -8.15 0.32 -1.29
N ALA A 234 -8.28 0.11 0.03
CA ALA A 234 -9.57 0.20 0.73
C ALA A 234 -10.24 1.57 0.56
N LYS A 235 -9.44 2.63 0.45
CA LYS A 235 -9.91 4.01 0.21
C LYS A 235 -10.62 4.16 -1.13
N LEU A 236 -10.26 3.36 -2.12
CA LEU A 236 -10.76 3.45 -3.50
C LEU A 236 -11.66 2.27 -3.91
N ALA A 237 -11.85 1.28 -3.03
CA ALA A 237 -12.61 0.07 -3.33
C ALA A 237 -14.06 0.34 -3.80
N ASN A 238 -14.67 1.44 -3.33
CA ASN A 238 -16.04 1.81 -3.66
C ASN A 238 -16.17 2.88 -4.75
N ILE A 239 -15.07 3.23 -5.42
CA ILE A 239 -15.05 4.28 -6.44
C ILE A 239 -15.29 3.69 -7.82
N TRP A 240 -16.12 4.38 -8.62
CA TRP A 240 -16.43 3.99 -10.00
C TRP A 240 -15.43 4.58 -10.99
N VAL A 241 -15.08 3.77 -12.00
CA VAL A 241 -14.50 4.22 -13.26
C VAL A 241 -15.46 3.90 -14.41
N LYS A 242 -15.34 4.60 -15.53
CA LYS A 242 -16.21 4.45 -16.69
C LYS A 242 -15.44 4.03 -17.93
N LEU A 243 -15.93 3.01 -18.61
CA LEU A 243 -15.60 2.69 -19.99
C LEU A 243 -16.78 3.05 -20.88
N THR A 244 -16.52 3.35 -22.15
CA THR A 244 -17.56 3.56 -23.16
C THR A 244 -17.32 2.61 -24.32
N LYS A 245 -18.33 1.85 -24.72
CA LYS A 245 -18.27 0.94 -25.87
C LYS A 245 -18.16 1.73 -27.17
N GLU A 246 -17.21 1.32 -27.99
CA GLU A 246 -16.90 1.88 -29.30
C GLU A 246 -16.75 0.70 -30.28
N GLY A 247 -17.87 0.16 -30.75
CA GLY A 247 -17.89 -1.04 -31.61
C GLY A 247 -17.42 -2.29 -30.88
N ASN A 248 -16.31 -2.87 -31.31
CA ASN A 248 -15.69 -4.04 -30.67
C ASN A 248 -14.69 -3.68 -29.55
N LYS A 249 -14.68 -2.43 -29.10
CA LYS A 249 -13.83 -1.94 -28.02
C LYS A 249 -14.64 -1.36 -26.87
N ALA A 250 -14.07 -1.34 -25.67
CA ALA A 250 -14.51 -0.51 -24.55
C ALA A 250 -13.35 0.40 -24.12
N VAL A 251 -13.60 1.70 -24.03
CA VAL A 251 -12.56 2.72 -23.89
C VAL A 251 -12.70 3.48 -22.57
N MET A 252 -11.63 3.50 -21.77
CA MET A 252 -11.49 4.42 -20.63
C MET A 252 -10.70 5.64 -21.10
N LEU A 253 -11.23 6.86 -20.92
CA LEU A 253 -10.38 8.05 -21.03
C LEU A 253 -9.44 8.13 -19.83
N THR A 254 -8.21 8.60 -20.05
CA THR A 254 -7.22 8.81 -18.99
C THR A 254 -7.67 9.91 -18.02
N ASN A 255 -7.09 9.93 -16.82
CA ASN A 255 -7.36 10.90 -15.76
C ASN A 255 -8.83 10.95 -15.28
N GLN A 256 -9.43 9.78 -15.02
CA GLN A 256 -10.71 9.73 -14.30
C GLN A 256 -10.48 9.95 -12.81
N TYR A 257 -11.19 10.92 -12.22
CA TYR A 257 -11.00 11.32 -10.84
C TYR A 257 -11.50 10.24 -9.86
N LEU A 258 -10.66 9.90 -8.88
CA LEU A 258 -10.92 8.85 -7.89
C LEU A 258 -11.19 9.38 -6.48
N GLY A 259 -11.08 10.69 -6.26
CA GLY A 259 -11.18 11.31 -4.94
C GLY A 259 -9.81 11.68 -4.38
N THR A 260 -9.73 11.85 -3.06
CA THR A 260 -8.49 12.20 -2.35
C THR A 260 -7.89 11.02 -1.60
N THR A 261 -6.56 10.93 -1.61
CA THR A 261 -5.80 9.88 -0.93
C THR A 261 -4.47 10.41 -0.37
N VAL A 262 -3.88 9.66 0.56
CA VAL A 262 -2.49 9.83 1.01
C VAL A 262 -1.63 8.65 0.57
N LYS A 263 -0.30 8.79 0.53
CA LYS A 263 0.58 7.70 0.05
C LYS A 263 0.43 6.43 0.88
N THR A 264 0.20 6.56 2.18
CA THR A 264 0.00 5.42 3.10
C THR A 264 -1.31 4.66 2.87
N ASP A 265 -2.18 5.11 1.97
CA ASP A 265 -3.34 4.32 1.50
C ASP A 265 -2.93 3.20 0.53
N PHE A 266 -1.67 3.21 0.05
CA PHE A 266 -1.11 2.26 -0.91
C PHE A 266 0.15 1.53 -0.41
N MET A 267 0.90 2.15 0.50
CA MET A 267 2.15 1.61 1.04
C MET A 267 2.20 1.69 2.57
N SER A 268 3.05 0.88 3.20
CA SER A 268 3.13 0.81 4.67
C SER A 268 3.66 2.10 5.32
N TYR A 269 4.52 2.85 4.62
CA TYR A 269 5.12 4.07 5.13
C TYR A 269 5.44 5.05 4.00
N SER A 270 5.23 6.33 4.27
CA SER A 270 5.78 7.43 3.47
C SER A 270 6.10 8.63 4.36
N SER A 271 7.18 9.33 4.07
CA SER A 271 7.53 10.60 4.74
C SER A 271 6.66 11.76 4.25
N ASP A 272 6.10 11.66 3.05
CA ASP A 272 5.14 12.64 2.53
C ASP A 272 3.75 12.33 3.11
N LYS A 273 3.27 13.26 3.93
CA LYS A 273 1.97 13.17 4.63
C LYS A 273 0.90 14.04 3.96
N SER A 274 1.18 14.55 2.77
CA SER A 274 0.24 15.41 2.03
C SER A 274 -0.90 14.58 1.46
N GLU A 275 -2.06 15.21 1.34
CA GLU A 275 -3.21 14.64 0.65
C GLU A 275 -3.20 15.08 -0.83
N TYR A 276 -3.56 14.16 -1.71
CA TYR A 276 -3.57 14.36 -3.16
C TYR A 276 -4.93 14.02 -3.75
N HIS A 277 -5.33 14.77 -4.77
CA HIS A 277 -6.34 14.36 -5.74
C HIS A 277 -5.78 13.25 -6.61
N THR A 278 -6.48 12.13 -6.67
CA THR A 278 -5.99 10.90 -7.27
C THR A 278 -6.81 10.51 -8.48
N TYR A 279 -6.15 9.93 -9.47
CA TYR A 279 -6.72 9.65 -10.78
C TYR A 279 -6.36 8.26 -11.28
N ALA A 280 -7.31 7.65 -11.99
CA ALA A 280 -7.08 6.48 -12.84
C ALA A 280 -6.54 6.96 -14.19
N ALA A 281 -5.33 6.53 -14.55
CA ALA A 281 -4.66 6.97 -15.76
C ALA A 281 -4.23 5.78 -16.63
N ALA A 282 -4.39 5.97 -17.94
CA ALA A 282 -3.99 5.00 -18.96
C ALA A 282 -2.53 5.22 -19.36
N PHE A 283 -1.82 4.13 -19.61
CA PHE A 283 -0.41 4.11 -20.00
C PHE A 283 -0.21 3.09 -21.12
N SER A 284 0.59 3.44 -22.14
CA SER A 284 0.97 2.49 -23.20
C SER A 284 2.09 1.54 -22.75
N ASP A 285 2.93 2.01 -21.84
CA ASP A 285 4.03 1.28 -21.22
C ASP A 285 4.33 1.89 -19.84
N ASP A 286 5.36 1.40 -19.15
CA ASP A 286 5.67 1.82 -17.78
C ASP A 286 5.99 3.32 -17.65
N LYS A 287 6.37 3.99 -18.76
CA LYS A 287 6.89 5.37 -18.78
C LYS A 287 6.04 6.35 -19.61
N THR A 288 5.10 5.86 -20.40
CA THR A 288 4.37 6.67 -21.38
C THR A 288 2.89 6.72 -21.06
N VAL A 289 2.39 7.91 -20.72
CA VAL A 289 0.95 8.18 -20.53
C VAL A 289 0.24 8.04 -21.87
N ALA A 290 -0.92 7.39 -21.86
CA ALA A 290 -1.82 7.31 -23.00
C ALA A 290 -3.09 8.14 -22.72
N ASP A 291 -3.70 8.67 -23.77
CA ASP A 291 -4.98 9.39 -23.65
C ASP A 291 -6.15 8.48 -23.28
N ARG A 292 -6.02 7.17 -23.58
CA ARG A 292 -7.07 6.18 -23.39
C ARG A 292 -6.54 4.76 -23.14
N LEU A 293 -7.26 4.02 -22.30
CA LEU A 293 -7.11 2.58 -22.10
C LEU A 293 -8.17 1.88 -22.98
N GLU A 294 -7.74 0.97 -23.85
CA GLU A 294 -8.66 0.32 -24.79
C GLU A 294 -8.73 -1.17 -24.48
N PHE A 295 -9.93 -1.65 -24.19
CA PHE A 295 -10.22 -3.06 -24.08
C PHE A 295 -10.77 -3.57 -25.41
N THR A 296 -10.26 -4.70 -25.90
CA THR A 296 -10.91 -5.48 -26.94
C THR A 296 -12.05 -6.27 -26.30
N ILE A 297 -13.22 -6.29 -26.96
CA ILE A 297 -14.38 -7.08 -26.53
C ILE A 297 -14.44 -8.35 -27.38
N ASP A 298 -14.38 -9.50 -26.73
CA ASP A 298 -14.69 -10.77 -27.37
C ASP A 298 -16.20 -10.88 -27.59
N ALA A 299 -16.63 -10.98 -28.86
CA ALA A 299 -18.06 -10.95 -29.21
C ALA A 299 -18.82 -12.20 -28.76
N ALA A 300 -18.14 -13.34 -28.57
CA ALA A 300 -18.77 -14.60 -28.19
C ALA A 300 -19.00 -14.71 -26.68
N THR A 301 -18.06 -14.20 -25.90
CA THR A 301 -18.00 -14.38 -24.44
C THR A 301 -18.28 -13.09 -23.66
N GLY A 302 -18.15 -11.92 -24.30
CA GLY A 302 -18.23 -10.62 -23.64
C GLY A 302 -17.03 -10.29 -22.76
N VAL A 303 -15.93 -11.06 -22.86
CA VAL A 303 -14.68 -10.81 -22.14
C VAL A 303 -14.01 -9.54 -22.68
N LEU A 304 -13.55 -8.68 -21.78
CA LEU A 304 -12.79 -7.47 -22.12
C LEU A 304 -11.31 -7.71 -21.78
N THR A 305 -10.42 -7.46 -22.74
CA THR A 305 -8.95 -7.60 -22.53
C THR A 305 -8.20 -6.36 -22.99
N THR A 306 -7.18 -5.95 -22.25
CA THR A 306 -6.25 -4.87 -22.64
C THR A 306 -4.82 -5.31 -22.42
N ASP A 307 -3.92 -4.94 -23.33
CA ASP A 307 -2.46 -5.08 -23.20
C ASP A 307 -1.80 -3.83 -22.61
N LYS A 308 -2.55 -2.72 -22.51
CA LYS A 308 -2.14 -1.47 -21.86
C LYS A 308 -2.21 -1.53 -20.34
N ILE A 309 -1.65 -0.49 -19.71
CA ILE A 309 -1.51 -0.39 -18.26
C ILE A 309 -2.47 0.65 -17.69
N LEU A 310 -3.16 0.28 -16.61
CA LEU A 310 -3.93 1.20 -15.76
C LEU A 310 -3.14 1.49 -14.49
N LYS A 311 -2.84 2.76 -14.22
CA LYS A 311 -2.14 3.18 -12.99
C LYS A 311 -2.99 4.11 -12.15
N ILE A 312 -2.81 4.04 -10.84
CA ILE A 312 -3.18 5.10 -9.92
C ILE A 312 -2.10 6.17 -9.96
N VAL A 313 -2.50 7.43 -10.15
CA VAL A 313 -1.59 8.58 -10.18
C VAL A 313 -2.10 9.66 -9.23
N MET A 314 -1.18 10.24 -8.45
CA MET A 314 -1.44 11.45 -7.67
C MET A 314 -1.31 12.67 -8.59
N GLY A 315 -2.37 13.45 -8.67
CA GLY A 315 -2.55 14.47 -9.69
C GLY A 315 -2.87 13.87 -11.07
N LYS A 316 -3.21 14.75 -12.01
CA LYS A 316 -3.47 14.34 -13.40
C LYS A 316 -2.16 13.82 -14.01
N SER A 317 -2.21 12.62 -14.57
CA SER A 317 -1.09 12.04 -15.31
C SER A 317 -0.81 12.81 -16.58
N SER A 318 0.46 13.07 -16.86
CA SER A 318 0.96 13.70 -18.09
C SER A 318 2.45 13.39 -18.29
N ALA A 319 3.02 13.77 -19.44
CA ALA A 319 4.47 13.67 -19.64
C ALA A 319 5.29 14.44 -18.58
N ALA A 320 4.71 15.48 -17.97
CA ALA A 320 5.34 16.27 -16.90
C ALA A 320 4.99 15.76 -15.49
N ASN A 321 4.00 14.88 -15.35
CA ASN A 321 3.60 14.25 -14.09
C ASN A 321 3.48 12.74 -14.28
N LEU A 322 4.63 12.08 -14.35
CA LEU A 322 4.71 10.63 -14.31
C LEU A 322 4.77 10.17 -12.86
N PRO A 323 4.03 9.11 -12.47
CA PRO A 323 4.11 8.56 -11.14
C PRO A 323 5.54 8.11 -10.85
N LYS A 324 6.15 8.70 -9.81
CA LYS A 324 7.49 8.32 -9.34
C LYS A 324 7.45 7.19 -8.32
N ASP A 325 6.32 7.04 -7.65
CA ASP A 325 6.06 5.98 -6.69
C ASP A 325 5.16 4.91 -7.32
N ASP A 326 5.46 3.65 -7.05
CA ASP A 326 4.57 2.54 -7.42
C ASP A 326 3.41 2.45 -6.43
N LEU A 327 2.33 3.18 -6.71
CA LEU A 327 1.11 3.15 -5.89
C LEU A 327 0.30 1.88 -6.14
N GLU A 328 -0.29 1.76 -7.32
CA GLU A 328 -0.95 0.55 -7.82
C GLU A 328 -0.95 0.58 -9.35
N SER A 329 -0.60 -0.54 -9.97
CA SER A 329 -0.55 -0.73 -11.42
C SER A 329 -1.23 -2.04 -11.79
N LEU A 330 -2.07 -2.01 -12.83
CA LEU A 330 -2.75 -3.17 -13.39
C LEU A 330 -2.37 -3.29 -14.87
N GLU A 331 -1.60 -4.35 -15.17
CA GLU A 331 -1.19 -4.71 -16.53
C GLU A 331 -1.97 -5.95 -17.00
N ASN A 332 -2.19 -6.06 -18.31
CA ASN A 332 -2.88 -7.21 -18.91
C ASN A 332 -4.24 -7.50 -18.25
N ILE A 333 -5.06 -6.46 -18.07
CA ILE A 333 -6.35 -6.59 -17.38
C ILE A 333 -7.29 -7.44 -18.24
N VAL A 334 -7.92 -8.42 -17.60
CA VAL A 334 -9.00 -9.21 -18.17
C VAL A 334 -10.22 -9.07 -17.29
N LEU A 335 -11.34 -8.63 -17.88
CA LEU A 335 -12.65 -8.59 -17.25
C LEU A 335 -13.53 -9.67 -17.86
N THR A 336 -13.85 -10.71 -17.10
CA THR A 336 -14.73 -11.80 -17.54
C THR A 336 -16.12 -11.59 -16.96
N PRO A 337 -17.21 -11.55 -17.76
CA PRO A 337 -18.56 -11.46 -17.22
C PRO A 337 -18.79 -12.52 -16.14
N TYR A 338 -19.26 -12.09 -14.98
CA TYR A 338 -19.49 -12.96 -13.84
C TYR A 338 -20.97 -13.12 -13.56
N GLN A 339 -21.38 -14.37 -13.40
CA GLN A 339 -22.66 -14.74 -12.84
C GLN A 339 -22.39 -15.66 -11.65
N GLN A 340 -22.96 -15.30 -10.51
CA GLN A 340 -22.90 -16.14 -9.31
C GLN A 340 -23.46 -17.53 -9.65
N LYS A 341 -22.67 -18.56 -9.34
CA LYS A 341 -23.08 -19.96 -9.47
C LYS A 341 -22.85 -20.69 -8.16
N ALA A 342 -23.85 -21.48 -7.78
CA ALA A 342 -23.74 -22.44 -6.70
C ALA A 342 -23.03 -23.69 -7.23
N GLY A 343 -22.01 -24.18 -6.52
CA GLY A 343 -21.25 -25.33 -7.00
C GLY A 343 -20.48 -26.05 -5.90
N LYS A 344 -20.21 -27.34 -6.14
CA LYS A 344 -19.33 -28.16 -5.31
C LYS A 344 -17.89 -27.67 -5.48
N PRO A 345 -17.22 -27.15 -4.44
CA PRO A 345 -15.84 -26.70 -4.56
C PRO A 345 -14.91 -27.81 -5.04
N ALA A 346 -13.91 -27.44 -5.84
CA ALA A 346 -12.85 -28.35 -6.23
C ALA A 346 -12.06 -28.83 -5.00
N THR A 347 -11.63 -30.10 -5.03
CA THR A 347 -10.79 -30.68 -3.99
C THR A 347 -9.44 -29.96 -3.92
N PRO A 348 -8.97 -29.55 -2.73
CA PRO A 348 -7.64 -28.96 -2.57
C PRO A 348 -6.55 -29.93 -3.02
N LYS A 349 -5.42 -29.39 -3.48
CA LYS A 349 -4.26 -30.19 -3.85
C LYS A 349 -3.20 -30.09 -2.76
N LEU A 350 -2.81 -31.22 -2.17
CA LEU A 350 -1.69 -31.26 -1.23
C LEU A 350 -0.43 -30.68 -1.89
N HIS A 351 0.25 -29.77 -1.20
CA HIS A 351 1.60 -29.36 -1.56
C HIS A 351 2.61 -30.19 -0.76
N TYR A 352 2.60 -30.06 0.57
CA TYR A 352 3.37 -30.91 1.45
C TYR A 352 2.77 -30.92 2.86
N CYS A 353 3.14 -31.94 3.64
CA CYS A 353 2.88 -32.01 5.06
C CYS A 353 4.15 -32.49 5.76
N SER A 354 4.67 -31.70 6.70
CA SER A 354 5.93 -31.98 7.38
C SER A 354 5.81 -31.81 8.88
N SER A 355 6.71 -32.44 9.62
CA SER A 355 6.90 -32.23 11.06
C SER A 355 8.36 -31.89 11.29
N THR A 356 8.64 -30.77 11.95
CA THR A 356 9.99 -30.26 12.12
C THR A 356 10.18 -29.73 13.54
N PRO A 357 11.16 -30.23 14.30
CA PRO A 357 11.49 -29.68 15.61
C PRO A 357 12.08 -28.27 15.46
N SER A 358 11.84 -27.42 16.45
CA SER A 358 12.56 -26.14 16.58
C SER A 358 14.06 -26.38 16.77
N TYR A 359 14.87 -25.37 16.48
CA TYR A 359 16.33 -25.47 16.58
C TYR A 359 16.82 -25.84 18.00
N ASP A 360 16.11 -25.34 19.02
CA ASP A 360 16.35 -25.64 20.43
C ASP A 360 15.63 -26.92 20.91
N TYR A 361 14.93 -27.62 20.00
CA TYR A 361 14.16 -28.85 20.24
C TYR A 361 13.06 -28.74 21.31
N THR A 362 12.64 -27.52 21.65
CA THR A 362 11.59 -27.27 22.65
C THR A 362 10.18 -27.42 22.09
N THR A 363 10.01 -27.26 20.78
CA THR A 363 8.72 -27.38 20.10
C THR A 363 8.86 -28.20 18.84
N THR A 364 7.78 -28.83 18.39
CA THR A 364 7.71 -29.46 17.07
C THR A 364 6.56 -28.82 16.32
N THR A 365 6.86 -28.25 15.16
CA THR A 365 5.87 -27.62 14.29
C THR A 365 5.50 -28.60 13.18
N ILE A 366 4.21 -28.88 13.07
CA ILE A 366 3.66 -29.57 11.90
C ILE A 366 3.18 -28.49 10.94
N THR A 367 3.62 -28.58 9.69
CA THR A 367 3.22 -27.66 8.62
C THR A 367 2.42 -28.43 7.58
N LEU A 368 1.18 -28.01 7.34
CA LEU A 368 0.37 -28.47 6.22
C LEU A 368 0.29 -27.34 5.19
N ALA A 369 0.83 -27.57 3.99
CA ALA A 369 0.69 -26.67 2.86
C ALA A 369 -0.15 -27.31 1.76
N PHE A 370 -1.09 -26.55 1.20
CA PHE A 370 -1.95 -27.02 0.13
C PHE A 370 -2.40 -25.89 -0.78
N TYR A 371 -2.72 -26.23 -2.03
CA TYR A 371 -3.30 -25.31 -3.00
C TYR A 371 -4.82 -25.41 -2.95
N ALA A 372 -5.48 -24.27 -2.77
CA ALA A 372 -6.92 -24.13 -2.75
C ALA A 372 -7.34 -23.10 -3.81
N LYS A 373 -8.20 -23.53 -4.73
CA LYS A 373 -8.79 -22.67 -5.75
C LYS A 373 -10.22 -22.34 -5.37
N ASN A 374 -10.66 -21.13 -5.71
CA ASN A 374 -12.04 -20.70 -5.59
C ASN A 374 -12.83 -21.04 -6.86
N VAL A 375 -12.84 -22.32 -7.22
CA VAL A 375 -13.62 -22.84 -8.34
C VAL A 375 -14.40 -24.08 -7.92
N ASP A 376 -15.50 -24.36 -8.61
CA ASP A 376 -16.19 -25.63 -8.50
C ASP A 376 -15.46 -26.75 -9.27
N VAL A 377 -15.99 -27.97 -9.20
CA VAL A 377 -15.46 -29.16 -9.90
C VAL A 377 -15.43 -29.01 -11.43
N ASP A 378 -16.25 -28.11 -12.00
CA ASP A 378 -16.32 -27.82 -13.44
C ASP A 378 -15.43 -26.62 -13.83
N GLY A 379 -14.75 -25.99 -12.87
CA GLY A 379 -13.88 -24.84 -13.07
C GLY A 379 -14.60 -23.49 -13.07
N ASN A 380 -15.90 -23.42 -12.74
CA ASN A 380 -16.58 -22.13 -12.59
C ASN A 380 -16.07 -21.41 -11.34
N TYR A 381 -15.85 -20.11 -11.46
CA TYR A 381 -15.39 -19.28 -10.36
C TYR A 381 -16.45 -19.15 -9.25
N LEU A 382 -16.08 -19.47 -8.02
CA LEU A 382 -16.90 -19.34 -6.82
C LEU A 382 -16.52 -18.06 -6.06
N ASN A 383 -17.52 -17.38 -5.51
CA ASN A 383 -17.27 -16.20 -4.68
C ASN A 383 -16.53 -16.62 -3.39
N PRO A 384 -15.29 -16.19 -3.15
CA PRO A 384 -14.52 -16.60 -1.98
C PRO A 384 -15.10 -16.12 -0.65
N ASP A 385 -15.93 -15.07 -0.64
CA ASP A 385 -16.59 -14.59 0.59
C ASP A 385 -17.63 -15.61 1.13
N ASN A 386 -18.12 -16.47 0.24
CA ASN A 386 -19.01 -17.58 0.55
C ASN A 386 -18.25 -18.90 0.75
N MET A 387 -16.91 -18.86 0.75
CA MET A 387 -16.06 -20.04 0.91
C MET A 387 -15.34 -20.05 2.25
N TYR A 388 -15.19 -21.24 2.80
CA TYR A 388 -14.32 -21.50 3.93
C TYR A 388 -13.77 -22.93 3.84
N TYR A 389 -12.86 -23.30 4.72
CA TYR A 389 -12.41 -24.68 4.84
C TYR A 389 -12.38 -25.15 6.29
N ASN A 390 -12.60 -26.45 6.46
CA ASN A 390 -12.47 -27.14 7.72
C ASN A 390 -11.27 -28.07 7.68
N VAL A 391 -10.61 -28.22 8.82
CA VAL A 391 -9.48 -29.15 9.01
C VAL A 391 -9.93 -30.26 9.95
N TYR A 392 -9.57 -31.49 9.64
CA TYR A 392 -9.85 -32.66 10.47
C TYR A 392 -8.53 -33.32 10.86
N ILE A 393 -8.38 -33.64 12.14
CA ILE A 393 -7.17 -34.26 12.70
C ILE A 393 -7.41 -35.75 12.91
N ASN A 394 -6.46 -36.57 12.46
CA ASN A 394 -6.49 -38.01 12.61
C ASN A 394 -7.79 -38.61 12.04
N GLU A 395 -8.48 -39.46 12.80
CA GLU A 395 -9.75 -40.07 12.41
C GLU A 395 -10.96 -39.33 13.02
N ASN A 396 -10.78 -38.09 13.46
CA ASN A 396 -11.87 -37.30 14.02
C ASN A 396 -12.87 -36.89 12.93
N THR A 397 -14.15 -36.99 13.25
CA THR A 397 -15.28 -36.62 12.38
C THR A 397 -15.74 -35.17 12.59
N GLU A 398 -15.33 -34.55 13.70
CA GLU A 398 -15.57 -33.13 13.97
C GLU A 398 -14.40 -32.27 13.48
N PRO A 399 -14.67 -31.09 12.87
CA PRO A 399 -13.63 -30.14 12.52
C PRO A 399 -12.78 -29.70 13.72
N PHE A 400 -11.48 -29.53 13.48
CA PHE A 400 -10.55 -28.96 14.44
C PHE A 400 -10.86 -27.49 14.70
N LYS A 401 -10.90 -27.14 15.99
CA LYS A 401 -11.07 -25.77 16.46
C LYS A 401 -9.71 -25.14 16.69
N PHE A 402 -9.40 -24.09 15.94
CA PHE A 402 -8.26 -23.23 16.17
C PHE A 402 -8.60 -22.26 17.31
N GLU A 403 -7.92 -22.41 18.45
CA GLU A 403 -8.16 -21.60 19.65
C GLU A 403 -7.16 -20.44 19.70
N LYS A 404 -7.65 -19.21 19.88
CA LYS A 404 -6.80 -18.02 20.00
C LYS A 404 -5.80 -18.11 21.16
N SER A 405 -6.16 -18.85 22.21
CA SER A 405 -5.25 -19.11 23.35
C SER A 405 -4.00 -19.91 22.96
N LYS A 406 -4.05 -20.68 21.88
CA LYS A 406 -2.93 -21.48 21.35
C LYS A 406 -2.27 -20.83 20.13
N PHE A 407 -3.07 -20.15 19.30
CA PHE A 407 -2.63 -19.47 18.09
C PHE A 407 -2.75 -17.97 18.28
N PHE A 408 -1.69 -17.35 18.79
CA PHE A 408 -1.72 -16.00 19.36
C PHE A 408 -2.17 -14.89 18.40
N TYR A 409 -1.89 -15.04 17.10
CA TYR A 409 -2.22 -14.03 16.09
C TYR A 409 -3.63 -14.16 15.51
N LEU A 410 -4.42 -15.14 15.98
CA LEU A 410 -5.84 -15.22 15.61
C LEU A 410 -6.64 -14.09 16.24
N GLU A 411 -7.63 -13.60 15.49
CA GLU A 411 -8.54 -12.58 16.00
C GLU A 411 -9.52 -13.17 17.02
N GLN A 412 -9.98 -14.39 16.77
CA GLN A 412 -10.91 -15.17 17.58
C GLN A 412 -10.75 -16.68 17.33
N ASP A 413 -11.34 -17.50 18.19
CA ASP A 413 -11.47 -18.94 17.95
C ASP A 413 -12.22 -19.20 16.63
N MET A 414 -11.79 -20.20 15.87
CA MET A 414 -12.46 -20.56 14.61
C MET A 414 -12.40 -22.04 14.27
N ILE A 415 -13.48 -22.51 13.65
CA ILE A 415 -13.61 -23.85 13.07
C ILE A 415 -13.69 -23.76 11.55
N ASN A 416 -14.50 -22.80 11.07
CA ASN A 416 -14.64 -22.46 9.66
C ASN A 416 -13.60 -21.38 9.35
N ILE A 417 -12.50 -21.75 8.70
CA ILE A 417 -11.48 -20.78 8.31
C ILE A 417 -11.91 -20.14 6.98
N PRO A 418 -12.24 -18.83 6.94
CA PRO A 418 -12.66 -18.18 5.69
C PRO A 418 -11.60 -18.34 4.60
N PHE A 419 -12.02 -18.46 3.34
CA PHE A 419 -11.11 -18.79 2.23
C PHE A 419 -9.92 -17.83 2.09
N ASN A 420 -10.15 -16.54 2.35
CA ASN A 420 -9.16 -15.47 2.27
C ASN A 420 -8.56 -15.09 3.64
N TYR A 421 -8.81 -15.87 4.69
CA TYR A 421 -8.30 -15.57 6.02
C TYR A 421 -6.79 -15.89 6.14
N LYS A 422 -6.05 -14.93 6.68
CA LYS A 422 -4.73 -15.10 7.26
C LYS A 422 -4.73 -14.47 8.64
N ASP A 423 -3.92 -15.00 9.55
CA ASP A 423 -3.77 -14.35 10.85
C ASP A 423 -3.05 -13.00 10.72
N LYS A 424 -3.03 -12.22 11.82
CA LYS A 424 -2.49 -10.85 11.84
C LYS A 424 -1.03 -10.75 11.39
N LYS A 425 -0.24 -11.81 11.51
CA LYS A 425 1.16 -11.86 11.11
C LYS A 425 1.39 -12.71 9.86
N ASN A 426 0.33 -13.26 9.28
CA ASN A 426 0.40 -14.28 8.23
C ASN A 426 1.36 -15.40 8.66
N ASP A 427 1.19 -15.96 9.88
CA ASP A 427 2.17 -16.84 10.54
C ASP A 427 1.74 -18.31 10.68
N ASP A 428 0.71 -18.58 11.49
CA ASP A 428 0.12 -19.90 11.73
C ASP A 428 -0.90 -20.29 10.66
N ILE A 429 -1.70 -19.33 10.22
CA ILE A 429 -2.62 -19.45 9.10
C ILE A 429 -2.16 -18.45 8.03
N LYS A 430 -1.43 -18.96 7.03
CA LYS A 430 -0.81 -18.17 5.98
C LYS A 430 -1.53 -18.32 4.65
N ILE A 431 -1.57 -17.23 3.90
CA ILE A 431 -1.95 -17.23 2.47
C ILE A 431 -0.78 -16.68 1.66
N VAL A 432 -0.42 -17.41 0.60
CA VAL A 432 0.48 -16.97 -0.46
C VAL A 432 -0.17 -17.39 -1.77
N ASP A 433 -0.71 -16.44 -2.52
CA ASP A 433 -1.51 -16.70 -3.73
C ASP A 433 -2.63 -17.74 -3.50
N ASP A 434 -2.63 -18.84 -4.25
CA ASP A 434 -3.58 -19.95 -4.10
C ASP A 434 -3.13 -20.99 -3.06
N GLN A 435 -1.98 -20.80 -2.41
CA GLN A 435 -1.50 -21.66 -1.35
C GLN A 435 -2.04 -21.24 0.02
N ARG A 436 -2.36 -22.24 0.84
CA ARG A 436 -2.68 -22.14 2.26
C ARG A 436 -1.64 -22.92 3.04
N ILE A 437 -1.13 -22.32 4.12
CA ILE A 437 -0.15 -22.95 5.01
C ILE A 437 -0.71 -22.88 6.43
N LEU A 438 -0.80 -24.03 7.09
CA LEU A 438 -1.29 -24.17 8.45
C LEU A 438 -0.21 -24.77 9.35
N HIS A 439 0.03 -24.14 10.50
CA HIS A 439 0.92 -24.67 11.53
C HIS A 439 0.15 -25.30 12.69
N PHE A 440 0.71 -26.37 13.26
CA PHE A 440 0.18 -27.06 14.43
C PHE A 440 1.32 -27.40 15.39
N TYR A 441 1.01 -27.41 16.68
CA TYR A 441 1.97 -27.63 17.77
C TYR A 441 1.66 -28.89 18.60
N ASP A 442 0.98 -29.87 17.99
CA ASP A 442 0.60 -31.13 18.62
C ASP A 442 1.23 -32.32 17.87
N THR A 443 2.20 -32.97 18.52
CA THR A 443 2.95 -34.10 17.95
C THR A 443 2.14 -35.40 17.82
N SER A 444 0.94 -35.45 18.40
CA SER A 444 0.02 -36.59 18.28
C SER A 444 -0.68 -36.64 16.92
N ILE A 445 -0.65 -35.56 16.15
CA ILE A 445 -1.21 -35.51 14.80
C ILE A 445 -0.41 -36.46 13.88
N LYS A 446 -1.11 -37.36 13.20
CA LYS A 446 -0.56 -38.30 12.20
C LYS A 446 -1.19 -38.10 10.82
N LYS A 447 -2.43 -37.62 10.78
CA LYS A 447 -3.19 -37.36 9.56
C LYS A 447 -3.88 -36.01 9.66
N LEU A 448 -3.89 -35.27 8.57
CA LEU A 448 -4.63 -34.03 8.41
C LEU A 448 -5.50 -34.15 7.16
N SER A 449 -6.78 -33.77 7.28
CA SER A 449 -7.67 -33.66 6.12
C SER A 449 -8.25 -32.26 6.02
N VAL A 450 -8.38 -31.74 4.80
CA VAL A 450 -8.99 -30.43 4.52
C VAL A 450 -10.18 -30.61 3.61
N VAL A 451 -11.27 -29.98 3.98
CA VAL A 451 -12.52 -29.97 3.21
C VAL A 451 -12.88 -28.53 2.91
N MET A 452 -13.08 -28.22 1.62
CA MET A 452 -13.59 -26.92 1.19
C MET A 452 -15.10 -26.90 1.30
N VAL A 453 -15.63 -25.78 1.75
CA VAL A 453 -17.06 -25.54 1.87
C VAL A 453 -17.42 -24.26 1.12
N TYR A 454 -18.53 -24.30 0.40
CA TYR A 454 -19.18 -23.14 -0.21
C TYR A 454 -20.64 -23.08 0.23
N GLU A 455 -21.07 -21.91 0.70
CA GLU A 455 -22.44 -21.68 1.15
C GLU A 455 -23.11 -20.59 0.32
N GLU A 456 -24.30 -20.87 -0.19
CA GLU A 456 -25.09 -19.89 -0.94
C GLU A 456 -26.57 -20.00 -0.54
N GLY A 457 -27.06 -18.97 0.14
CA GLY A 457 -28.35 -19.02 0.82
C GLY A 457 -28.37 -20.16 1.84
N ASP A 458 -29.39 -21.01 1.77
CA ASP A 458 -29.53 -22.17 2.66
C ASP A 458 -28.80 -23.43 2.17
N LYS A 459 -28.08 -23.35 1.05
CA LYS A 459 -27.40 -24.51 0.44
C LYS A 459 -25.93 -24.54 0.84
N LYS A 460 -25.47 -25.74 1.19
CA LYS A 460 -24.08 -26.03 1.53
C LYS A 460 -23.51 -27.06 0.57
N TYR A 461 -22.35 -26.73 0.00
CA TYR A 461 -21.61 -27.55 -0.93
C TYR A 461 -20.23 -27.86 -0.36
N VAL A 462 -19.80 -29.11 -0.48
CA VAL A 462 -18.62 -29.62 0.22
C VAL A 462 -17.75 -30.40 -0.77
N SER A 463 -16.44 -30.12 -0.83
CA SER A 463 -15.50 -30.84 -1.69
C SER A 463 -15.27 -32.28 -1.22
N GLU A 464 -14.63 -33.11 -2.04
CA GLU A 464 -13.95 -34.29 -1.49
C GLU A 464 -12.81 -33.82 -0.55
N PRO A 465 -12.45 -34.60 0.48
CA PRO A 465 -11.36 -34.24 1.38
C PRO A 465 -10.00 -34.41 0.71
N MET A 466 -9.13 -33.40 0.85
CA MET A 466 -7.69 -33.57 0.64
C MET A 466 -7.08 -34.13 1.91
N THR A 467 -6.35 -35.25 1.83
CA THR A 467 -5.75 -35.90 3.00
C THR A 467 -4.23 -35.91 2.88
N ALA A 468 -3.55 -35.58 3.97
CA ALA A 468 -2.12 -35.71 4.14
C ALA A 468 -1.81 -36.62 5.33
N GLN A 469 -0.90 -37.56 5.12
CA GLN A 469 -0.33 -38.39 6.18
C GLN A 469 1.04 -37.84 6.50
N LEU A 470 1.33 -37.65 7.79
CA LEU A 470 2.69 -37.39 8.21
C LEU A 470 3.49 -38.67 8.04
N PRO A 471 4.70 -38.61 7.44
CA PRO A 471 5.57 -39.77 7.44
C PRO A 471 5.74 -40.23 8.88
N ALA A 472 5.66 -41.55 9.11
CA ALA A 472 6.00 -42.11 10.41
C ALA A 472 7.36 -41.51 10.78
N THR A 473 7.38 -40.71 11.85
CA THR A 473 8.63 -40.28 12.45
C THR A 473 9.43 -41.56 12.60
N THR A 474 10.60 -41.65 11.97
CA THR A 474 11.55 -42.74 12.17
C THR A 474 12.12 -42.64 13.58
N GLY A 475 11.25 -42.66 14.59
CA GLY A 475 11.50 -43.36 15.83
C GLY A 475 11.42 -44.84 15.48
N ILE A 476 12.36 -45.60 16.01
CA ILE A 476 12.49 -47.03 15.83
C ILE A 476 11.20 -47.71 16.33
N ASP A 477 10.24 -47.90 15.43
CA ASP A 477 9.17 -48.90 15.55
C ASP A 477 9.40 -49.95 14.47
N ALA A 478 10.54 -50.64 14.61
CA ALA A 478 10.75 -51.94 14.00
C ALA A 478 10.97 -52.92 15.15
N THR A 479 9.87 -53.42 15.72
CA THR A 479 9.85 -54.76 16.30
C THR A 479 10.00 -55.77 15.17
N THR A 480 11.16 -55.78 14.50
CA THR A 480 11.58 -56.88 13.65
C THR A 480 12.21 -57.94 14.54
N ASN A 481 11.53 -59.10 14.61
CA ASN A 481 11.99 -60.32 15.24
C ASN A 481 13.50 -60.56 15.05
N LYS A 482 14.28 -60.44 16.13
CA LYS A 482 15.72 -60.74 16.18
C LYS A 482 15.97 -62.25 16.27
N ASN A 483 15.67 -62.99 15.20
CA ASN A 483 16.05 -64.41 15.09
C ASN A 483 16.85 -64.69 13.81
N ALA A 484 17.81 -63.82 13.48
CA ALA A 484 18.82 -64.10 12.45
C ALA A 484 20.22 -63.94 13.06
N ALA A 485 21.09 -64.94 12.87
CA ALA A 485 22.41 -65.00 13.50
C ALA A 485 23.32 -63.85 13.02
N GLU A 486 23.68 -62.95 13.93
CA GLU A 486 24.64 -61.87 13.70
C GLU A 486 26.08 -62.43 13.70
N GLN A 487 26.96 -61.85 12.87
CA GLN A 487 28.40 -62.11 12.89
C GLN A 487 29.14 -60.87 13.37
N TYR A 488 30.09 -61.05 14.30
CA TYR A 488 30.86 -59.96 14.89
C TYR A 488 32.25 -59.89 14.30
N PHE A 489 32.76 -58.68 14.11
CA PHE A 489 34.11 -58.42 13.61
C PHE A 489 34.74 -57.27 14.40
N SER A 490 36.06 -57.30 14.54
CA SER A 490 36.84 -56.14 14.98
C SER A 490 36.97 -55.11 13.85
N ILE A 491 37.42 -53.91 14.19
CA ILE A 491 37.58 -52.80 13.23
C ILE A 491 38.59 -53.08 12.11
N ASP A 492 39.56 -53.95 12.36
CA ASP A 492 40.55 -54.47 11.39
C ASP A 492 40.03 -55.68 10.59
N GLY A 493 38.77 -56.07 10.79
CA GLY A 493 38.09 -57.09 9.98
C GLY A 493 38.25 -58.53 10.45
N ARG A 494 38.81 -58.78 11.65
CA ARG A 494 38.90 -60.13 12.23
C ARG A 494 37.55 -60.57 12.77
N ARG A 495 37.11 -61.79 12.46
CA ARG A 495 35.86 -62.34 12.99
C ARG A 495 36.00 -62.64 14.49
N LEU A 496 35.02 -62.19 15.28
CA LEU A 496 34.93 -62.39 16.72
C LEU A 496 33.80 -63.39 17.04
N GLN A 497 33.94 -64.15 18.13
CA GLN A 497 32.89 -65.06 18.59
C GLN A 497 31.75 -64.34 19.33
N HIS A 498 32.06 -63.23 19.99
CA HIS A 498 31.12 -62.34 20.68
C HIS A 498 31.63 -60.90 20.58
N LEU A 499 30.82 -59.93 21.02
CA LEU A 499 31.25 -58.53 21.08
C LEU A 499 32.30 -58.33 22.17
N GLU A 500 33.40 -57.65 21.85
CA GLU A 500 34.47 -57.32 22.80
C GLU A 500 34.37 -55.87 23.27
N LYS A 501 35.03 -55.51 24.37
CA LYS A 501 35.05 -54.12 24.87
C LYS A 501 35.68 -53.19 23.82
N GLY A 502 35.00 -52.10 23.50
CA GLY A 502 35.38 -51.17 22.43
C GLY A 502 34.45 -51.21 21.22
N LEU A 503 34.92 -50.69 20.09
CA LEU A 503 34.15 -50.59 18.85
C LEU A 503 34.18 -51.93 18.08
N ASN A 504 33.01 -52.46 17.78
CA ASN A 504 32.80 -53.70 17.03
C ASN A 504 32.00 -53.41 15.75
N ILE A 505 32.18 -54.26 14.74
CA ILE A 505 31.39 -54.27 13.51
C ILE A 505 30.48 -55.51 13.55
N VAL A 506 29.17 -55.30 13.42
CA VAL A 506 28.17 -56.38 13.40
C VAL A 506 27.59 -56.47 12.00
N LYS A 507 27.65 -57.66 11.40
CA LYS A 507 27.00 -57.96 10.13
C LYS A 507 25.79 -58.84 10.36
N SER A 508 24.65 -58.38 9.85
CA SER A 508 23.40 -59.13 9.85
C SER A 508 23.31 -60.00 8.59
N ALA A 509 22.49 -61.05 8.66
CA ALA A 509 22.30 -61.98 7.53
C ALA A 509 21.67 -61.30 6.29
N ASP A 510 20.99 -60.17 6.47
CA ASP A 510 20.44 -59.33 5.39
C ASP A 510 21.50 -58.46 4.67
N GLY A 511 22.79 -58.64 5.01
CA GLY A 511 23.91 -57.91 4.42
C GLY A 511 24.15 -56.54 5.03
N THR A 512 23.29 -56.08 5.95
CA THR A 512 23.50 -54.81 6.65
C THR A 512 24.66 -54.89 7.63
N THR A 513 25.41 -53.80 7.74
CA THR A 513 26.55 -53.69 8.66
C THR A 513 26.35 -52.49 9.58
N ARG A 514 26.48 -52.70 10.89
CA ARG A 514 26.39 -51.65 11.92
C ARG A 514 27.58 -51.66 12.86
N LYS A 515 27.92 -50.48 13.40
CA LYS A 515 28.97 -50.33 14.41
C LYS A 515 28.36 -50.31 15.81
N VAL A 516 28.93 -51.09 16.73
CA VAL A 516 28.46 -51.21 18.12
C VAL A 516 29.61 -50.96 19.06
N MET A 517 29.47 -49.99 19.98
CA MET A 517 30.47 -49.74 21.01
C MET A 517 30.03 -50.40 22.32
N VAL A 518 30.83 -51.34 22.81
CA VAL A 518 30.62 -52.00 24.11
C VAL A 518 31.53 -51.29 25.13
N LYS A 519 30.93 -50.76 26.19
CA LYS A 519 31.65 -49.98 27.21
C LYS A 519 32.44 -50.84 28.19
#